data_AF-A0A3A9F6H4-F1
#
_entry.id   AF-A0A3A9F6H4-F1
#
_cell.length_a   1.000
_cell.length_b   1.000
_cell.length_c   1.000
_cell.angle_alpha   90.00
_cell.angle_beta   90.00
_cell.angle_gamma   90.00
#
_symmetry.space_group_name_H-M   'P 1'
#
loop_
_entity.id
_entity.type
_entity.pdbx_description
1 polymer ?
#
loop_
_entity_poly.entity_id
_entity_poly.type
_entity_poly.pdbx_seq_one_letter_code
_entity_poly.pdbx_strand_id
1 'polypeptide(L)'
;MYNKDRKKQFLETLKDKAETGRANRVFAASEEPEILTGKDLCEFDREELLDLIEQMEIVQLTTAQGCYTVIRKYMKWCMDAFLIPATDLVQISVNEMQKRLTALPEIITYEELQKNERRLINICDRLILEAIYLGIKGKDYCELFSMSEKDIDRKRKTIRLCTGREIKVTSNFIDLCESSAECYEYELVSGQKQKLVGNLPIKRNAQADKASGKTRNADIIASRLKRFKKLPGYKDNLSTTMLFDSGFVNACKSAMKENEVDDFEYFMKTEKGKEIYSQYGLPQTQTAKWNKMRKYKGYFE
;
A
#
# COMPACT_ATOMS: atom_id res chain seq x y z
N MET A 1 4.00 19.37 -22.46
CA MET A 1 3.41 20.64 -22.00
C MET A 1 2.75 21.36 -23.16
N TYR A 2 1.47 21.75 -23.01
CA TYR A 2 0.79 22.74 -23.85
C TYR A 2 1.41 24.15 -23.66
N ASN A 3 1.41 25.02 -24.68
CA ASN A 3 2.04 26.37 -24.65
C ASN A 3 3.45 26.41 -24.02
N LYS A 4 4.36 25.59 -24.58
CA LYS A 4 5.70 25.34 -24.00
C LYS A 4 6.50 26.59 -23.71
N ASP A 5 6.50 27.57 -24.61
CA ASP A 5 7.36 28.74 -24.48
C ASP A 5 6.93 29.64 -23.33
N ARG A 6 5.61 29.84 -23.16
CA ARG A 6 5.02 30.57 -22.03
C ARG A 6 5.40 29.92 -20.70
N LYS A 7 5.23 28.61 -20.57
CA LYS A 7 5.54 27.89 -19.33
C LYS A 7 7.03 27.84 -19.02
N LYS A 8 7.90 27.79 -20.05
CA LYS A 8 9.35 27.93 -19.85
C LYS A 8 9.71 29.29 -19.27
N GLN A 9 9.14 30.38 -19.80
CA GLN A 9 9.36 31.73 -19.27
C GLN A 9 8.90 31.83 -17.81
N PHE A 10 7.76 31.24 -17.45
CA PHE A 10 7.34 31.19 -16.05
C PHE A 10 8.33 30.40 -15.17
N LEU A 11 8.80 29.24 -15.61
CA LEU A 11 9.76 28.42 -14.86
C LEU A 11 11.06 29.17 -14.57
N GLU A 12 11.52 30.04 -15.49
CA GLU A 12 12.70 30.89 -15.31
C GLU A 12 12.53 31.93 -14.19
N THR A 13 11.29 32.27 -13.82
CA THR A 13 11.02 33.18 -12.69
C THR A 13 11.13 32.51 -11.32
N LEU A 14 11.12 31.17 -11.27
CA LEU A 14 11.14 30.41 -10.03
C LEU A 14 12.57 30.23 -9.53
N LYS A 15 12.84 30.64 -8.29
CA LYS A 15 14.17 30.54 -7.66
C LYS A 15 14.40 29.23 -6.90
N ASP A 16 13.31 28.59 -6.45
CA ASP A 16 13.36 27.38 -5.63
C ASP A 16 13.26 26.12 -6.49
N LYS A 17 14.17 25.17 -6.28
CA LYS A 17 14.20 23.90 -7.04
C LYS A 17 13.00 23.01 -6.74
N ALA A 18 12.49 23.00 -5.51
CA ALA A 18 11.33 22.19 -5.15
C ALA A 18 10.03 22.78 -5.71
N GLU A 19 9.94 24.09 -5.82
CA GLU A 19 8.88 24.82 -6.50
C GLU A 19 8.91 24.58 -8.01
N THR A 20 10.09 24.67 -8.63
CA THR A 20 10.31 24.33 -10.05
C THR A 20 9.91 22.88 -10.34
N GLY A 21 10.29 21.95 -9.46
CA GLY A 21 9.89 20.55 -9.57
C GLY A 21 8.38 20.34 -9.47
N ARG A 22 7.69 21.09 -8.61
CA ARG A 22 6.23 21.08 -8.50
C ARG A 22 5.56 21.68 -9.75
N ALA A 23 6.06 22.79 -10.26
CA ALA A 23 5.56 23.41 -11.49
C ALA A 23 5.64 22.47 -12.69
N ASN A 24 6.77 21.78 -12.87
CA ASN A 24 6.89 20.78 -13.94
C ASN A 24 5.87 19.65 -13.82
N ARG A 25 5.56 19.18 -12.59
CA ARG A 25 4.53 18.15 -12.38
C ARG A 25 3.14 18.66 -12.72
N VAL A 26 2.80 19.88 -12.28
CA VAL A 26 1.53 20.53 -12.61
C VAL A 26 1.38 20.67 -14.12
N PHE A 27 2.40 21.17 -14.82
CA PHE A 27 2.35 21.36 -16.28
C PHE A 27 2.36 20.07 -17.09
N ALA A 28 2.91 18.99 -16.53
CA ALA A 28 2.81 17.66 -17.12
C ALA A 28 1.39 17.10 -16.96
N ALA A 29 0.80 17.26 -15.78
CA ALA A 29 -0.57 16.81 -15.50
C ALA A 29 -1.62 17.61 -16.28
N SER A 30 -1.41 18.92 -16.48
CA SER A 30 -2.37 19.77 -17.20
C SER A 30 -2.35 19.59 -18.72
N GLU A 31 -1.32 18.97 -19.30
CA GLU A 31 -1.13 18.95 -20.76
C GLU A 31 -2.29 18.30 -21.50
N GLU A 32 -2.78 17.15 -21.05
CA GLU A 32 -3.89 16.46 -21.69
C GLU A 32 -5.21 17.26 -21.58
N PRO A 33 -5.63 17.74 -20.38
CA PRO A 33 -6.76 18.65 -20.25
C PRO A 33 -6.67 19.92 -21.11
N GLU A 34 -5.48 20.52 -21.22
CA GLU A 34 -5.26 21.73 -22.03
C GLU A 34 -5.42 21.44 -23.54
N ILE A 35 -4.93 20.29 -24.01
CA ILE A 35 -5.11 19.86 -25.40
C ILE A 35 -6.59 19.60 -25.70
N LEU A 36 -7.31 18.95 -24.78
CA LEU A 36 -8.72 18.59 -24.96
C LEU A 36 -9.64 19.82 -24.99
N THR A 37 -9.36 20.79 -24.13
CA THR A 37 -10.19 22.01 -24.00
C THR A 37 -9.74 23.14 -24.93
N GLY A 38 -8.51 23.08 -25.45
CA GLY A 38 -7.89 24.16 -26.20
C GLY A 38 -7.58 25.40 -25.36
N LYS A 39 -7.57 25.26 -24.03
CA LYS A 39 -7.28 26.32 -23.04
C LYS A 39 -5.90 26.10 -22.44
N ASP A 40 -5.19 27.19 -22.12
CA ASP A 40 -4.04 27.12 -21.22
C ASP A 40 -4.50 26.89 -19.77
N LEU A 41 -3.65 26.28 -18.94
CA LEU A 41 -3.91 26.10 -17.51
C LEU A 41 -4.30 27.41 -16.81
N CYS A 42 -3.80 28.56 -17.28
CA CYS A 42 -4.18 29.85 -16.70
C CYS A 42 -5.62 30.29 -17.00
N GLU A 43 -6.31 29.60 -17.89
CA GLU A 43 -7.68 29.85 -18.34
C GLU A 43 -8.67 28.81 -17.80
N PHE A 44 -8.21 27.88 -16.96
CA PHE A 44 -9.06 26.84 -16.37
C PHE A 44 -10.05 27.44 -15.37
N ASP A 45 -11.28 26.96 -15.41
CA ASP A 45 -12.30 27.28 -14.41
C ASP A 45 -12.15 26.46 -13.12
N ARG A 46 -13.08 26.66 -12.18
CA ARG A 46 -13.05 25.99 -10.87
C ARG A 46 -13.10 24.48 -10.98
N GLU A 47 -13.98 23.91 -11.81
CA GLU A 47 -14.12 22.46 -11.92
C GLU A 47 -12.95 21.88 -12.70
N GLU A 48 -12.49 22.53 -13.77
CA GLU A 48 -11.30 22.12 -14.53
C GLU A 48 -10.04 22.03 -13.64
N LEU A 49 -9.89 22.97 -12.69
CA LEU A 49 -8.81 22.92 -11.70
C LEU A 49 -9.00 21.83 -10.63
N LEU A 50 -10.23 21.53 -10.22
CA LEU A 50 -10.53 20.45 -9.27
C LEU A 50 -10.29 19.07 -9.91
N ASP A 51 -10.70 18.90 -11.16
CA ASP A 51 -10.49 17.69 -11.95
C ASP A 51 -8.99 17.47 -12.20
N LEU A 52 -8.22 18.53 -12.44
CA LEU A 52 -6.76 18.46 -12.52
C LEU A 52 -6.14 17.96 -11.20
N ILE A 53 -6.61 18.42 -10.04
CA ILE A 53 -6.13 17.93 -8.73
C ILE A 53 -6.43 16.44 -8.54
N GLU A 54 -7.60 15.99 -8.99
CA GLU A 54 -8.00 14.58 -8.97
C GLU A 54 -7.11 13.73 -9.90
N GLN A 55 -6.85 14.19 -11.12
CA GLN A 55 -6.00 13.54 -12.12
C GLN A 55 -4.54 13.42 -11.67
N MET A 56 -4.06 14.32 -10.80
CA MET A 56 -2.73 14.24 -10.22
C MET A 56 -2.57 13.11 -9.18
N GLU A 57 -3.66 12.38 -8.86
CA GLU A 57 -3.71 11.27 -7.90
C GLU A 57 -3.08 11.64 -6.55
N ILE A 58 -3.39 12.85 -6.07
CA ILE A 58 -2.83 13.37 -4.83
C ILE A 58 -3.65 12.82 -3.65
N VAL A 59 -2.97 12.09 -2.76
CA VAL A 59 -3.57 11.55 -1.52
C VAL A 59 -3.51 12.57 -0.38
N GLN A 60 -2.48 13.43 -0.36
CA GLN A 60 -2.21 14.36 0.74
C GLN A 60 -2.70 15.78 0.43
N LEU A 61 -3.52 16.34 1.33
CA LEU A 61 -4.04 17.70 1.21
C LEU A 61 -2.94 18.77 1.11
N THR A 62 -1.89 18.64 1.90
CA THR A 62 -0.74 19.56 1.89
C THR A 62 -0.01 19.57 0.54
N THR A 63 0.10 18.40 -0.10
CA THR A 63 0.66 18.27 -1.45
C THR A 63 -0.26 18.91 -2.48
N ALA A 64 -1.58 18.72 -2.37
CA ALA A 64 -2.56 19.35 -3.26
C ALA A 64 -2.53 20.87 -3.12
N GLN A 65 -2.50 21.40 -1.90
CA GLN A 65 -2.33 22.83 -1.62
C GLN A 65 -1.02 23.38 -2.21
N GLY A 66 0.06 22.61 -2.13
CA GLY A 66 1.35 22.97 -2.73
C GLY A 66 1.30 23.04 -4.26
N CYS A 67 0.59 22.13 -4.91
CA CYS A 67 0.38 22.16 -6.36
C CYS A 67 -0.54 23.32 -6.77
N TYR A 68 -1.64 23.50 -6.04
CA TYR A 68 -2.57 24.61 -6.25
C TYR A 68 -1.91 25.98 -6.04
N THR A 69 -0.99 26.12 -5.09
CA THR A 69 -0.19 27.35 -4.91
C THR A 69 0.62 27.67 -6.16
N VAL A 70 1.21 26.67 -6.82
CA VAL A 70 1.96 26.86 -8.05
C VAL A 70 1.05 27.24 -9.21
N ILE A 71 -0.12 26.59 -9.32
CA ILE A 71 -1.16 26.97 -10.31
C ILE A 71 -1.53 28.45 -10.15
N ARG A 72 -1.82 28.90 -8.92
CA ARG A 72 -2.15 30.30 -8.64
C ARG A 72 -1.02 31.26 -8.99
N LYS A 73 0.24 30.88 -8.72
CA LYS A 73 1.41 31.69 -9.09
C LYS A 73 1.54 31.82 -10.61
N TYR A 74 1.30 30.73 -11.33
CA TYR A 74 1.31 30.73 -12.80
C TYR A 74 0.17 31.59 -13.38
N MET A 75 -1.06 31.42 -12.90
CA MET A 75 -2.20 32.27 -13.29
C MET A 75 -1.91 33.75 -13.04
N LYS A 76 -1.38 34.07 -11.86
CA LYS A 76 -1.00 35.44 -11.51
C LYS A 76 0.08 35.99 -12.43
N TRP A 77 1.11 35.20 -12.73
CA TRP A 77 2.15 35.62 -13.66
C TRP A 77 1.58 35.88 -15.07
N CYS A 78 0.65 35.05 -15.54
CA CYS A 78 -0.05 35.27 -16.82
C CYS A 78 -0.86 36.58 -16.83
N MET A 79 -1.56 36.91 -15.73
CA MET A 79 -2.25 38.19 -15.59
C MET A 79 -1.27 39.38 -15.60
N ASP A 80 -0.19 39.28 -14.82
CA ASP A 80 0.82 40.34 -14.70
C ASP A 80 1.54 40.57 -16.05
N ALA A 81 1.62 39.54 -16.90
CA ALA A 81 2.11 39.60 -18.28
C ALA A 81 1.04 39.98 -19.32
N PHE A 82 -0.17 40.37 -18.90
CA PHE A 82 -1.31 40.70 -19.77
C PHE A 82 -1.72 39.59 -20.75
N LEU A 83 -1.46 38.33 -20.41
CA LEU A 83 -1.84 37.16 -21.21
C LEU A 83 -3.28 36.74 -20.97
N ILE A 84 -3.87 37.11 -19.82
CA ILE A 84 -5.26 36.91 -19.45
C ILE A 84 -5.78 38.14 -18.67
N PRO A 85 -7.11 38.38 -18.59
CA PRO A 85 -7.67 39.50 -17.83
C PRO A 85 -7.39 39.44 -16.32
N ALA A 86 -7.32 40.61 -15.68
CA ALA A 86 -6.99 40.74 -14.24
C ALA A 86 -8.12 40.31 -13.27
N THR A 87 -9.26 39.87 -13.78
CA THR A 87 -10.47 39.54 -12.99
C THR A 87 -10.60 38.05 -12.63
N ASP A 88 -9.69 37.20 -13.11
CA ASP A 88 -10.00 35.78 -13.31
C ASP A 88 -9.27 34.82 -12.36
N LEU A 89 -8.82 35.28 -11.19
CA LEU A 89 -8.24 34.37 -10.19
C LEU A 89 -9.30 33.50 -9.52
N VAL A 90 -9.49 32.31 -10.09
CA VAL A 90 -10.28 31.24 -9.50
C VAL A 90 -9.74 30.88 -8.10
N GLN A 91 -10.65 30.77 -7.12
CA GLN A 91 -10.33 30.38 -5.75
C GLN A 91 -11.01 29.08 -5.34
N ILE A 92 -10.22 28.03 -5.14
CA ILE A 92 -10.64 26.74 -4.57
C ILE A 92 -10.38 26.72 -3.06
N SER A 93 -11.37 26.30 -2.29
CA SER A 93 -11.26 26.11 -0.84
C SER A 93 -10.55 24.80 -0.49
N VAL A 94 -10.01 24.74 0.73
CA VAL A 94 -9.38 23.53 1.28
C VAL A 94 -10.34 22.34 1.31
N ASN A 95 -11.61 22.58 1.66
CA ASN A 95 -12.64 21.55 1.70
C ASN A 95 -12.98 21.01 0.30
N GLU A 96 -13.00 21.86 -0.73
CA GLU A 96 -13.21 21.42 -2.12
C GLU A 96 -12.04 20.55 -2.60
N MET A 97 -10.79 20.96 -2.34
CA MET A 97 -9.62 20.14 -2.66
C MET A 97 -9.64 18.80 -1.93
N GLN A 98 -9.99 18.79 -0.64
CA GLN A 98 -10.02 17.59 0.17
C GLN A 98 -11.00 16.53 -0.37
N LYS A 99 -12.14 16.96 -0.94
CA LYS A 99 -13.12 16.05 -1.56
C LYS A 99 -12.63 15.38 -2.83
N ARG A 100 -11.61 15.96 -3.49
CA ARG A 100 -11.01 15.46 -4.74
C ARG A 100 -9.72 14.68 -4.55
N LEU A 101 -9.27 14.53 -3.29
CA LEU A 101 -8.09 13.73 -3.00
C LEU A 101 -8.40 12.24 -3.14
N THR A 102 -7.42 11.49 -3.62
CA THR A 102 -7.50 10.04 -3.60
C THR A 102 -7.50 9.55 -2.14
N ALA A 103 -8.49 8.73 -1.77
CA ALA A 103 -8.55 8.17 -0.41
C ALA A 103 -7.30 7.33 -0.10
N LEU A 104 -6.83 7.38 1.16
CA LEU A 104 -5.75 6.50 1.61
C LEU A 104 -6.15 5.03 1.40
N PRO A 105 -5.23 4.16 0.95
CA PRO A 105 -5.54 2.75 0.74
C PRO A 105 -5.91 2.08 2.04
N GLU A 106 -7.18 1.70 2.20
CA GLU A 106 -7.71 1.12 3.42
C GLU A 106 -6.79 0.04 4.04
N ILE A 107 -6.56 0.12 5.35
CA ILE A 107 -5.73 -0.83 6.11
C ILE A 107 -6.57 -1.63 7.12
N ILE A 108 -5.98 -2.71 7.62
CA ILE A 108 -6.52 -3.58 8.67
C ILE A 108 -5.58 -3.50 9.87
N THR A 109 -6.07 -3.09 11.04
CA THR A 109 -5.23 -3.07 12.24
C THR A 109 -4.96 -4.50 12.73
N TYR A 110 -3.92 -4.68 13.55
CA TYR A 110 -3.61 -5.98 14.12
C TYR A 110 -4.74 -6.48 15.03
N GLU A 111 -5.42 -5.57 15.74
CA GLU A 111 -6.58 -5.89 16.58
C GLU A 111 -7.77 -6.36 15.75
N GLU A 112 -8.04 -5.69 14.62
CA GLU A 112 -9.08 -6.10 13.67
C GLU A 112 -8.78 -7.49 13.09
N LEU A 113 -7.53 -7.73 12.69
CA LEU A 113 -7.07 -9.02 12.19
C LEU A 113 -7.31 -10.12 13.23
N GLN A 114 -6.79 -9.94 14.45
CA GLN A 114 -6.91 -10.91 15.53
C GLN A 114 -8.36 -11.20 15.93
N LYS A 115 -9.21 -10.16 15.96
CA LYS A 115 -10.64 -10.29 16.24
C LYS A 115 -11.35 -11.14 15.19
N ASN A 116 -10.98 -10.98 13.92
CA ASN A 116 -11.59 -11.66 12.80
C ASN A 116 -11.03 -13.07 12.58
N GLU A 117 -9.75 -13.32 12.85
CA GLU A 117 -9.12 -14.63 12.72
C GLU A 117 -9.69 -15.65 13.71
N ARG A 118 -10.04 -15.23 14.93
CA ARG A 118 -10.69 -16.12 15.92
C ARG A 118 -12.03 -16.70 15.45
N ARG A 119 -12.63 -16.14 14.40
CA ARG A 119 -13.88 -16.62 13.79
C ARG A 119 -13.65 -17.68 12.71
N LEU A 120 -12.40 -17.88 12.29
CA LEU A 120 -12.07 -18.86 11.27
C LEU A 120 -11.98 -20.25 11.91
N ILE A 121 -12.81 -21.16 11.40
CA ILE A 121 -12.85 -22.56 11.84
C ILE A 121 -11.52 -23.25 11.55
N ASN A 122 -10.95 -23.00 10.36
CA ASN A 122 -9.72 -23.64 9.93
C ASN A 122 -8.48 -22.90 10.44
N ILE A 123 -7.66 -23.60 11.21
CA ILE A 123 -6.43 -23.01 11.77
C ILE A 123 -5.43 -22.58 10.69
N CYS A 124 -5.34 -23.33 9.59
CA CYS A 124 -4.46 -22.97 8.47
C CYS A 124 -4.89 -21.67 7.77
N ASP A 125 -6.18 -21.32 7.82
CA ASP A 125 -6.67 -20.07 7.26
C ASP A 125 -6.25 -18.88 8.12
N ARG A 126 -6.28 -19.05 9.45
CA ARG A 126 -5.73 -18.07 10.41
C ARG A 126 -4.24 -17.86 10.16
N LEU A 127 -3.50 -18.96 10.02
CA LEU A 127 -2.07 -18.92 9.74
C LEU A 127 -1.76 -18.17 8.44
N ILE A 128 -2.52 -18.40 7.37
CA ILE A 128 -2.34 -17.70 6.08
C ILE A 128 -2.50 -16.18 6.26
N LEU A 129 -3.54 -15.74 6.98
CA LEU A 129 -3.79 -14.32 7.18
C LEU A 129 -2.68 -13.65 7.99
N GLU A 130 -2.32 -14.25 9.14
CA GLU A 130 -1.29 -13.72 10.03
C GLU A 130 0.09 -13.73 9.34
N ALA A 131 0.41 -14.79 8.59
CA ALA A 131 1.68 -14.90 7.88
C ALA A 131 1.83 -13.81 6.80
N ILE A 132 0.79 -13.57 5.99
CA ILE A 132 0.81 -12.50 4.99
C ILE A 132 0.95 -11.13 5.66
N TYR A 133 0.26 -10.92 6.79
CA TYR A 133 0.36 -9.69 7.58
C TYR A 133 1.78 -9.46 8.11
N LEU A 134 2.49 -10.52 8.53
CA LEU A 134 3.88 -10.44 8.99
C LEU A 134 4.92 -10.28 7.86
N GLY A 135 4.48 -10.28 6.59
CA GLY A 135 5.36 -10.16 5.42
C GLY A 135 5.84 -11.50 4.85
N ILE A 136 5.25 -12.62 5.26
CA ILE A 136 5.54 -13.97 4.78
C ILE A 136 4.65 -14.25 3.57
N LYS A 137 5.24 -14.20 2.38
CA LYS A 137 4.50 -14.41 1.14
C LYS A 137 5.43 -14.96 0.08
N GLY A 138 6.44 -14.17 -0.29
CA GLY A 138 7.34 -14.48 -1.39
C GLY A 138 6.65 -14.39 -2.75
N LYS A 139 7.43 -14.54 -3.81
CA LYS A 139 6.89 -14.61 -5.17
C LYS A 139 6.01 -15.86 -5.30
N ASP A 140 4.82 -15.71 -5.88
CA ASP A 140 3.85 -16.79 -6.05
C ASP A 140 3.55 -17.58 -4.76
N TYR A 141 3.59 -16.89 -3.61
CA TYR A 141 3.31 -17.44 -2.29
C TYR A 141 4.30 -18.55 -1.86
N CYS A 142 5.51 -18.59 -2.43
CA CYS A 142 6.46 -19.69 -2.18
C CYS A 142 6.85 -19.83 -0.72
N GLU A 143 6.98 -18.74 0.03
CA GLU A 143 7.41 -18.77 1.43
C GLU A 143 6.32 -19.36 2.33
N LEU A 144 5.06 -19.04 2.08
CA LEU A 144 3.92 -19.61 2.81
C LEU A 144 3.88 -21.14 2.66
N PHE A 145 4.01 -21.63 1.44
CA PHE A 145 3.85 -23.06 1.15
C PHE A 145 5.13 -23.89 1.34
N SER A 146 6.27 -23.25 1.62
CA SER A 146 7.54 -23.94 1.89
C SER A 146 7.94 -23.86 3.37
N MET A 147 7.28 -23.03 4.17
CA MET A 147 7.55 -22.90 5.60
C MET A 147 7.42 -24.24 6.31
N SER A 148 8.41 -24.62 7.11
CA SER A 148 8.42 -25.84 7.92
C SER A 148 8.70 -25.50 9.39
N GLU A 149 8.29 -26.36 10.31
CA GLU A 149 8.64 -26.23 11.73
C GLU A 149 10.16 -26.25 11.96
N LYS A 150 10.91 -26.94 11.10
CA LYS A 150 12.38 -26.98 11.15
C LYS A 150 13.02 -25.62 10.91
N ASP A 151 12.30 -24.71 10.25
CA ASP A 151 12.77 -23.38 9.95
C ASP A 151 12.52 -22.38 11.10
N ILE A 152 11.83 -22.82 12.16
CA ILE A 152 11.42 -22.00 13.29
C ILE A 152 12.42 -22.14 14.44
N ASP A 153 13.06 -21.03 14.81
CA ASP A 153 13.81 -20.92 16.05
C ASP A 153 12.91 -20.34 17.14
N ARG A 154 12.39 -21.22 18.00
CA ARG A 154 11.46 -20.84 19.09
C ARG A 154 12.13 -19.96 20.14
N LYS A 155 13.43 -20.09 20.37
CA LYS A 155 14.16 -19.28 21.36
C LYS A 155 14.38 -17.87 20.86
N ARG A 156 14.82 -17.73 19.61
CA ARG A 156 15.06 -16.42 18.96
C ARG A 156 13.78 -15.78 18.42
N LYS A 157 12.68 -16.55 18.36
CA LYS A 157 11.39 -16.17 17.75
C LYS A 157 11.56 -15.71 16.31
N THR A 158 12.29 -16.50 15.55
CA THR A 158 12.61 -16.21 14.15
C THR A 158 12.26 -17.38 13.24
N ILE A 159 11.95 -17.08 11.98
CA ILE A 159 11.73 -18.08 10.94
C ILE A 159 12.67 -17.81 9.77
N ARG A 160 13.33 -18.86 9.28
CA ARG A 160 14.14 -18.80 8.07
C ARG A 160 13.31 -19.21 6.86
N LEU A 161 13.02 -18.26 5.98
CA LEU A 161 12.20 -18.49 4.79
C LEU A 161 13.04 -19.12 3.65
N CYS A 162 12.37 -19.79 2.71
CA CYS A 162 13.01 -20.43 1.55
C CYS A 162 13.73 -19.46 0.60
N THR A 163 13.43 -18.16 0.71
CA THR A 163 14.11 -17.07 -0.01
C THR A 163 15.42 -16.63 0.65
N GLY A 164 15.79 -17.25 1.79
CA GLY A 164 16.95 -16.89 2.60
C GLY A 164 16.69 -15.77 3.61
N ARG A 165 15.49 -15.19 3.63
CA ARG A 165 15.10 -14.14 4.59
C ARG A 165 14.92 -14.75 5.98
N GLU A 166 15.39 -14.05 7.00
CA GLU A 166 15.07 -14.33 8.40
C GLU A 166 14.11 -13.24 8.89
N ILE A 167 13.00 -13.66 9.52
CA ILE A 167 11.97 -12.74 10.01
C ILE A 167 11.73 -12.98 11.49
N LYS A 168 11.38 -11.91 12.23
CA LYS A 168 10.93 -12.02 13.62
C LYS A 168 9.42 -12.27 13.66
N VAL A 169 9.00 -13.15 14.55
CA VAL A 169 7.60 -13.55 14.74
C VAL A 169 7.22 -13.54 16.22
N THR A 170 5.93 -13.60 16.51
CA THR A 170 5.42 -13.70 17.89
C THR A 170 5.41 -15.16 18.34
N SER A 171 5.35 -15.40 19.65
CA SER A 171 5.12 -16.75 20.18
C SER A 171 3.80 -17.34 19.68
N ASN A 172 2.74 -16.51 19.61
CA ASN A 172 1.44 -16.93 19.10
C ASN A 172 1.50 -17.42 17.65
N PHE A 173 2.29 -16.76 16.81
CA PHE A 173 2.47 -17.19 15.43
C PHE A 173 3.18 -18.55 15.33
N ILE A 174 4.16 -18.80 16.20
CA ILE A 174 4.85 -20.09 16.29
C ILE A 174 3.87 -21.18 16.73
N ASP A 175 3.10 -20.93 17.79
CA ASP A 175 2.09 -21.88 18.27
C ASP A 175 1.02 -22.15 17.21
N LEU A 176 0.69 -21.15 16.39
CA LEU A 176 -0.23 -21.28 15.25
C LEU A 176 0.37 -22.13 14.13
N CYS A 177 1.67 -22.02 13.85
CA CYS A 177 2.37 -22.88 12.90
C CYS A 177 2.33 -24.34 13.34
N GLU A 178 2.72 -24.62 14.59
CA GLU A 178 2.75 -25.96 15.19
C GLU A 178 1.34 -26.58 15.18
N SER A 179 0.34 -25.82 15.67
CA SER A 179 -1.05 -26.30 15.71
C SER A 179 -1.63 -26.55 14.30
N SER A 180 -1.22 -25.76 13.31
CA SER A 180 -1.61 -25.98 11.91
C SER A 180 -0.89 -27.17 11.27
N ALA A 181 0.36 -27.45 11.68
CA ALA A 181 1.12 -28.62 11.25
C ALA A 181 0.56 -29.94 11.81
N GLU A 182 -0.12 -29.91 12.95
CA GLU A 182 -0.84 -31.07 13.51
C GLU A 182 -2.30 -31.20 13.01
N CYS A 183 -2.78 -30.25 12.20
CA CYS A 183 -4.14 -30.29 11.65
C CYS A 183 -4.20 -31.04 10.31
N TYR A 184 -4.95 -32.16 10.26
CA TYR A 184 -5.09 -33.01 9.07
C TYR A 184 -6.47 -32.97 8.42
N GLU A 185 -7.35 -32.09 8.89
CA GLU A 185 -8.70 -31.90 8.35
C GLU A 185 -8.90 -30.43 7.98
N TYR A 186 -9.62 -30.18 6.89
CA TYR A 186 -10.08 -28.85 6.50
C TYR A 186 -11.59 -28.85 6.35
N GLU A 187 -12.27 -27.98 7.09
CA GLU A 187 -13.71 -27.83 7.05
C GLU A 187 -14.15 -26.85 5.97
N LEU A 188 -14.97 -27.31 5.04
CA LEU A 188 -15.60 -26.48 4.01
C LEU A 188 -16.78 -25.71 4.60
N VAL A 189 -17.23 -24.68 3.86
CA VAL A 189 -18.43 -23.90 4.23
C VAL A 189 -19.69 -24.77 4.34
N SER A 190 -19.73 -25.90 3.62
CA SER A 190 -20.82 -26.89 3.71
C SER A 190 -20.79 -27.73 5.00
N GLY A 191 -19.78 -27.56 5.86
CA GLY A 191 -19.50 -28.44 7.01
C GLY A 191 -18.79 -29.74 6.65
N GLN A 192 -18.60 -30.03 5.35
CA GLN A 192 -17.86 -31.22 4.92
C GLN A 192 -16.37 -31.06 5.23
N LYS A 193 -15.76 -32.10 5.80
CA LYS A 193 -14.33 -32.16 6.10
C LYS A 193 -13.55 -32.80 4.95
N GLN A 194 -12.43 -32.19 4.58
CA GLN A 194 -11.48 -32.69 3.61
C GLN A 194 -10.18 -33.11 4.30
N LYS A 195 -9.61 -34.24 3.90
CA LYS A 195 -8.33 -34.70 4.42
C LYS A 195 -7.17 -33.90 3.82
N LEU A 196 -6.33 -33.37 4.69
CA LEU A 196 -5.08 -32.70 4.35
C LEU A 196 -3.92 -33.71 4.37
N VAL A 197 -2.89 -33.46 3.56
CA VAL A 197 -1.70 -34.32 3.44
C VAL A 197 -0.43 -33.49 3.59
N GLY A 198 0.59 -34.09 4.18
CA GLY A 198 1.90 -33.48 4.44
C GLY A 198 2.09 -33.09 5.90
N ASN A 199 3.27 -32.58 6.20
CA ASN A 199 3.73 -32.19 7.54
C ASN A 199 4.09 -30.69 7.62
N LEU A 200 3.73 -29.91 6.61
CA LEU A 200 3.94 -28.46 6.62
C LEU A 200 2.78 -27.78 7.39
N PRO A 201 3.03 -26.62 8.01
CA PRO A 201 1.97 -25.80 8.61
C PRO A 201 0.84 -25.47 7.64
N ILE A 202 1.15 -25.15 6.39
CA ILE A 202 0.15 -24.92 5.33
C ILE A 202 0.10 -26.14 4.40
N LYS A 203 -0.90 -27.00 4.62
CA LYS A 203 -1.07 -28.26 3.87
C LYS A 203 -1.95 -28.11 2.64
N ARG A 204 -1.76 -29.04 1.71
CA ARG A 204 -2.62 -29.22 0.53
C ARG A 204 -3.66 -30.31 0.78
N ASN A 205 -4.76 -30.23 0.05
CA ASN A 205 -5.76 -31.29 0.03
C ASN A 205 -5.22 -32.49 -0.77
N ALA A 206 -5.40 -33.70 -0.24
CA ALA A 206 -5.02 -34.97 -0.87
C ALA A 206 -5.44 -35.10 -2.35
N GLN A 207 -6.60 -34.55 -2.73
CA GLN A 207 -7.13 -34.62 -4.09
C GLN A 207 -6.44 -33.64 -5.04
N ALA A 208 -5.99 -32.48 -4.54
CA ALA A 208 -5.29 -31.47 -5.34
C ALA A 208 -3.87 -31.91 -5.71
N ASP A 209 -3.22 -32.74 -4.88
CA ASP A 209 -1.90 -33.30 -5.19
C ASP A 209 -1.95 -34.45 -6.20
N LYS A 210 -3.12 -35.06 -6.43
CA LYS A 210 -3.32 -36.16 -7.39
C LYS A 210 -3.74 -35.70 -8.78
N ALA A 211 -4.32 -34.50 -8.93
CA ALA A 211 -4.73 -33.99 -10.23
C ALA A 211 -3.51 -33.59 -11.08
N SER A 212 -3.50 -34.00 -12.34
CA SER A 212 -2.39 -33.85 -13.31
C SER A 212 -1.96 -32.41 -13.64
N GLY A 213 -2.60 -31.40 -13.05
CA GLY A 213 -2.16 -30.00 -13.06
C GLY A 213 -1.96 -29.52 -11.63
N LYS A 214 -0.71 -29.21 -11.25
CA LYS A 214 -0.41 -28.60 -9.94
C LYS A 214 -1.22 -27.31 -9.80
N THR A 215 -2.22 -27.29 -8.90
CA THR A 215 -2.91 -26.04 -8.55
C THR A 215 -1.87 -25.02 -8.12
N ARG A 216 -1.93 -23.81 -8.70
CA ARG A 216 -0.99 -22.75 -8.34
C ARG A 216 -1.31 -22.28 -6.92
N ASN A 217 -0.28 -21.99 -6.13
CA ASN A 217 -0.47 -21.46 -4.77
C ASN A 217 -1.39 -20.23 -4.77
N ALA A 218 -1.29 -19.39 -5.81
CA ALA A 218 -2.13 -18.20 -5.99
C ALA A 218 -3.63 -18.54 -6.04
N ASP A 219 -4.02 -19.62 -6.70
CA ASP A 219 -5.43 -20.02 -6.84
C ASP A 219 -6.01 -20.48 -5.49
N ILE A 220 -5.18 -21.18 -4.70
CA ILE A 220 -5.53 -21.60 -3.34
C ILE A 220 -5.78 -20.36 -2.48
N ILE A 221 -4.85 -19.41 -2.47
CA ILE A 221 -4.96 -18.19 -1.67
C ILE A 221 -6.15 -17.33 -2.13
N ALA A 222 -6.35 -17.15 -3.43
CA ALA A 222 -7.48 -16.40 -3.97
C ALA A 222 -8.83 -17.03 -3.55
N SER A 223 -8.94 -18.36 -3.62
CA SER A 223 -10.12 -19.10 -3.19
C SER A 223 -10.39 -18.95 -1.69
N ARG A 224 -9.33 -18.93 -0.87
CA ARG A 224 -9.42 -18.75 0.59
C ARG A 224 -9.86 -17.32 0.93
N LEU A 225 -9.24 -16.30 0.34
CA LEU A 225 -9.64 -14.91 0.52
C LEU A 225 -11.09 -14.66 0.11
N LYS A 226 -11.56 -15.25 -1.00
CA LYS A 226 -12.96 -15.13 -1.45
C LYS A 226 -13.95 -15.64 -0.41
N ARG A 227 -13.57 -16.64 0.41
CA ARG A 227 -14.39 -17.11 1.52
C ARG A 227 -14.34 -16.15 2.71
N PHE A 228 -13.16 -15.64 3.06
CA PHE A 228 -13.02 -14.70 4.17
C PHE A 228 -13.86 -13.44 3.96
N LYS A 229 -13.90 -12.91 2.73
CA LYS A 229 -14.77 -11.77 2.35
C LYS A 229 -16.25 -11.96 2.65
N LYS A 230 -16.73 -13.21 2.69
CA LYS A 230 -18.14 -13.51 2.98
C LYS A 230 -18.44 -13.57 4.49
N LEU A 231 -17.41 -13.54 5.33
CA LEU A 231 -17.57 -13.63 6.77
C LEU A 231 -17.78 -12.23 7.36
N PRO A 232 -18.71 -12.07 8.33
CA PRO A 232 -18.91 -10.79 9.00
C PRO A 232 -17.62 -10.27 9.64
N GLY A 233 -17.32 -8.99 9.41
CA GLY A 233 -16.14 -8.30 9.95
C GLY A 233 -14.94 -8.22 9.01
N TYR A 234 -14.96 -8.96 7.88
CA TYR A 234 -13.97 -8.79 6.82
C TYR A 234 -14.43 -7.76 5.79
N LYS A 235 -13.46 -7.06 5.19
CA LYS A 235 -13.68 -6.03 4.19
C LYS A 235 -13.89 -6.65 2.81
N ASP A 236 -14.82 -6.10 2.01
CA ASP A 236 -15.14 -6.64 0.67
C ASP A 236 -13.95 -6.58 -0.30
N ASN A 237 -13.10 -5.58 -0.12
CA ASN A 237 -11.87 -5.37 -0.89
C ASN A 237 -10.66 -6.16 -0.35
N LEU A 238 -10.82 -7.04 0.66
CA LEU A 238 -9.74 -7.81 1.27
C LEU A 238 -8.85 -8.47 0.20
N SER A 239 -7.55 -8.20 0.23
CA SER A 239 -6.60 -8.77 -0.71
C SER A 239 -5.30 -9.12 -0.01
N THR A 240 -4.47 -9.95 -0.64
CA THR A 240 -3.13 -10.25 -0.08
C THR A 240 -2.27 -9.01 -0.02
N THR A 241 -2.41 -8.11 -1.00
CA THR A 241 -1.74 -6.80 -1.00
C THR A 241 -2.22 -5.94 0.16
N MET A 242 -3.53 -5.85 0.40
CA MET A 242 -4.08 -5.10 1.53
C MET A 242 -3.57 -5.63 2.87
N LEU A 243 -3.61 -6.95 3.10
CA LEU A 243 -3.11 -7.57 4.33
C LEU A 243 -1.63 -7.29 4.55
N PHE A 244 -0.82 -7.51 3.51
CA PHE A 244 0.61 -7.29 3.54
C PHE A 244 0.96 -5.82 3.81
N ASP A 245 0.30 -4.91 3.09
CA ASP A 245 0.49 -3.47 3.23
C ASP A 245 0.06 -2.98 4.62
N SER A 246 -1.05 -3.53 5.14
CA SER A 246 -1.55 -3.22 6.49
C SER A 246 -0.55 -3.64 7.56
N GLY A 247 -0.01 -4.85 7.44
CA GLY A 247 1.00 -5.34 8.37
C GLY A 247 2.27 -4.50 8.34
N PHE A 248 2.75 -4.12 7.16
CA PHE A 248 3.90 -3.22 7.03
C PHE A 248 3.66 -1.88 7.73
N VAL A 249 2.50 -1.26 7.50
CA VAL A 249 2.13 0.00 8.15
C VAL A 249 2.08 -0.16 9.65
N ASN A 250 1.42 -1.21 10.16
CA ASN A 250 1.28 -1.43 11.59
C ASN A 250 2.63 -1.72 12.28
N ALA A 251 3.50 -2.52 11.64
CA ALA A 251 4.85 -2.77 12.14
C ALA A 251 5.67 -1.48 12.23
N CYS A 252 5.58 -0.61 11.22
CA CYS A 252 6.23 0.70 11.27
C CYS A 252 5.66 1.56 12.40
N LYS A 253 4.33 1.64 12.58
CA LYS A 253 3.70 2.42 13.65
C LYS A 253 4.14 1.97 15.02
N SER A 254 4.12 0.66 15.28
CA SER A 254 4.55 0.08 16.55
C SER A 254 6.01 0.40 16.82
N ALA A 255 6.89 0.21 15.84
CA ALA A 255 8.32 0.48 16.01
C ALA A 255 8.64 1.96 16.16
N MET A 256 7.96 2.85 15.42
CA MET A 256 8.07 4.31 15.59
C MET A 256 7.72 4.72 17.01
N LYS A 257 6.59 4.22 17.54
CA LYS A 257 6.17 4.45 18.92
C LYS A 257 7.17 3.92 19.95
N GLU A 258 7.67 2.69 19.76
CA GLU A 258 8.66 2.06 20.65
C GLU A 258 10.01 2.79 20.66
N ASN A 259 10.38 3.46 19.57
CA ASN A 259 11.66 4.17 19.42
C ASN A 259 11.50 5.69 19.57
N GLU A 260 10.31 6.18 19.95
CA GLU A 260 10.00 7.60 20.12
C GLU A 260 10.37 8.44 18.88
N VAL A 261 10.01 7.92 17.70
CA VAL A 261 10.23 8.59 16.40
C VAL A 261 8.90 8.94 15.77
N ASP A 262 8.65 10.24 15.58
CA ASP A 262 7.40 10.73 14.98
C ASP A 262 7.49 10.96 13.47
N ASP A 263 8.70 11.13 12.92
CA ASP A 263 8.92 11.32 11.48
C ASP A 263 9.13 9.98 10.76
N PHE A 264 8.17 9.59 9.92
CA PHE A 264 8.23 8.33 9.17
C PHE A 264 9.38 8.28 8.15
N GLU A 265 9.70 9.38 7.47
CA GLU A 265 10.79 9.41 6.49
C GLU A 265 12.16 9.26 7.17
N TYR A 266 12.32 9.84 8.35
CA TYR A 266 13.47 9.63 9.22
C TYR A 266 13.50 8.18 9.75
N PHE A 267 12.37 7.68 10.27
CA PHE A 267 12.26 6.31 10.76
C PHE A 267 12.73 5.28 9.72
N MET A 268 12.30 5.42 8.47
CA MET A 268 12.67 4.51 7.38
C MET A 268 14.18 4.51 7.05
N LYS A 269 14.95 5.50 7.52
CA LYS A 269 16.42 5.57 7.39
C LYS A 269 17.16 4.96 8.58
N THR A 270 16.49 4.75 9.70
CA THR A 270 17.06 4.08 10.89
C THR A 270 17.33 2.60 10.62
N GLU A 271 18.17 1.96 11.43
CA GLU A 271 18.38 0.51 11.36
C GLU A 271 17.07 -0.27 11.57
N LYS A 272 16.18 0.21 12.45
CA LYS A 272 14.90 -0.43 12.70
C LYS A 272 13.96 -0.35 11.49
N GLY A 273 13.89 0.80 10.83
CA GLY A 273 13.13 0.97 9.60
C GLY A 273 13.65 0.07 8.47
N LYS A 274 14.97 -0.06 8.33
CA LYS A 274 15.62 -0.99 7.38
C LYS A 274 15.33 -2.46 7.71
N GLU A 275 15.34 -2.83 8.98
CA GLU A 275 14.99 -4.18 9.45
C GLU A 275 13.56 -4.54 9.03
N ILE A 276 12.58 -3.68 9.33
CA ILE A 276 11.17 -3.90 8.93
C ILE A 276 11.05 -4.00 7.41
N TYR A 277 11.65 -3.06 6.67
CA TYR A 277 11.59 -3.09 5.21
C TYR A 277 12.14 -4.41 4.62
N SER A 278 13.20 -4.95 5.23
CA SER A 278 13.80 -6.24 4.86
C SER A 278 12.92 -7.43 5.27
N GLN A 279 12.29 -7.39 6.45
CA GLN A 279 11.32 -8.38 6.92
C GLN A 279 10.13 -8.51 5.96
N TYR A 280 9.71 -7.43 5.31
CA TYR A 280 8.67 -7.47 4.28
C TYR A 280 9.22 -7.80 2.88
N GLY A 281 10.54 -7.95 2.72
CA GLY A 281 11.14 -8.39 1.44
C GLY A 281 10.96 -7.36 0.33
N LEU A 282 10.85 -6.08 0.73
CA LEU A 282 10.63 -4.98 -0.20
C LEU A 282 11.95 -4.59 -0.89
N PRO A 283 11.92 -4.16 -2.16
CA PRO A 283 13.13 -3.80 -2.90
C PRO A 283 13.86 -2.61 -2.26
N GLN A 284 15.14 -2.77 -1.92
CA GLN A 284 15.91 -1.75 -1.19
C GLN A 284 16.29 -0.51 -2.02
N THR A 285 15.81 -0.41 -3.27
CA THR A 285 16.12 0.70 -4.17
C THR A 285 15.52 2.00 -3.64
N GLN A 286 16.19 3.13 -3.90
CA GLN A 286 15.72 4.45 -3.45
C GLN A 286 14.32 4.76 -3.99
N THR A 287 14.05 4.42 -5.25
CA THR A 287 12.74 4.60 -5.89
C THR A 287 11.64 3.77 -5.22
N ALA A 288 11.89 2.51 -4.90
CA ALA A 288 10.89 1.65 -4.25
C ALA A 288 10.58 2.12 -2.82
N LYS A 289 11.60 2.56 -2.08
CA LYS A 289 11.43 3.19 -0.76
C LYS A 289 10.62 4.46 -0.86
N TRP A 290 10.95 5.34 -1.80
CA TRP A 290 10.23 6.60 -2.04
C TRP A 290 8.75 6.36 -2.35
N ASN A 291 8.45 5.43 -3.26
CA ASN A 291 7.08 5.09 -3.62
C ASN A 291 6.29 4.53 -2.42
N LYS A 292 6.90 3.69 -1.58
CA LYS A 292 6.24 3.21 -0.37
C LYS A 292 6.03 4.30 0.66
N MET A 293 7.01 5.18 0.86
CA MET A 293 6.87 6.33 1.76
C MET A 293 5.71 7.21 1.31
N ARG A 294 5.67 7.60 0.02
CA ARG A 294 4.57 8.41 -0.53
C ARG A 294 3.21 7.73 -0.40
N LYS A 295 3.13 6.41 -0.63
CA LYS A 295 1.86 5.66 -0.56
C LYS A 295 1.24 5.67 0.84
N TYR A 296 2.05 5.66 1.91
CA TYR A 296 1.56 5.51 3.28
C TYR A 296 1.84 6.67 4.21
N LYS A 297 2.50 7.73 3.76
CA LYS A 297 2.86 8.87 4.61
C LYS A 297 1.69 9.38 5.44
N GLY A 298 0.50 9.49 4.85
CA GLY A 298 -0.72 9.92 5.54
C GLY A 298 -1.23 8.99 6.66
N TYR A 299 -0.62 7.82 6.88
CA TYR A 299 -0.89 6.99 8.05
C TYR A 299 -0.05 7.33 9.27
N PHE A 300 1.03 8.10 9.10
CA PHE A 300 2.04 8.39 10.13
C PHE A 300 2.13 9.88 10.50
N GLU A 301 1.30 10.71 9.87
CA GLU A 301 1.05 12.12 10.24
C GLU A 301 -0.15 12.18 11.19
#